data_AF-A0A8H8SC68-F1
#
_entry.id   AF-A0A8H8SC68-F1
#
_cell.length_a   1.000
_cell.length_b   1.000
_cell.length_c   1.000
_cell.angle_alpha   90.00
_cell.angle_beta   90.00
_cell.angle_gamma   90.00
#
_symmetry.space_group_name_H-M   'P 1'
#
loop_
_entity.id
_entity.type
_entity.pdbx_description
1 polymer ?
#
loop_
_entity_poly.entity_id
_entity_poly.type
_entity_poly.pdbx_seq_one_letter_code
_entity_poly.pdbx_strand_id
1 'polypeptide(L)'
;MAAAYALEKHVAIAAVSRACGLTASVFKKLVNTETVIKGDESPVTVADISAQATINTILGSAFPDDPIIGEEDTSDLRLDTEPSRLLRERIVQLANDALRTYTGGAKGRMWTLDPIDGTKGFLRGEQYAVCLALIVDSVVQVGVMGCPNLPLEGHSASGERGCLFVAVRGQGAEQRPLSAPFSSTTKISIPPLAPGAAPHLLESVESGHSSHTFSARFPKLLGSPHRLYEWIVKQNIAN
;
A
#
# COMPACT_ATOMS: atom_id res chain seq x y z
N MET A 1 -17.16 26.03 6.52
CA MET A 1 -16.10 25.39 7.31
C MET A 1 -15.48 24.32 6.41
N ALA A 2 -14.15 24.31 6.22
CA ALA A 2 -13.52 23.25 5.42
C ALA A 2 -13.74 21.89 6.11
N ALA A 3 -13.94 20.83 5.33
CA ALA A 3 -14.05 19.48 5.89
C ALA A 3 -12.75 19.13 6.64
N ALA A 4 -12.87 18.50 7.82
CA ALA A 4 -11.71 18.08 8.59
C ALA A 4 -10.80 17.17 7.76
N TYR A 5 -9.50 17.38 7.88
CA TYR A 5 -8.45 16.64 7.15
C TYR A 5 -8.51 16.73 5.61
N ALA A 6 -9.15 17.75 5.05
CA ALA A 6 -9.26 17.93 3.59
C ALA A 6 -7.90 18.11 2.91
N LEU A 7 -6.99 18.88 3.52
CA LEU A 7 -5.64 19.10 2.98
C LEU A 7 -4.81 17.83 3.07
N GLU A 8 -4.84 17.15 4.21
CA GLU A 8 -4.16 15.88 4.48
C GLU A 8 -4.58 14.81 3.50
N LYS A 9 -5.90 14.66 3.27
CA LYS A 9 -6.42 13.75 2.26
C LYS A 9 -5.87 14.08 0.88
N HIS A 10 -5.90 15.35 0.48
CA HIS A 10 -5.43 15.78 -0.83
C HIS A 10 -3.94 15.49 -1.05
N VAL A 11 -3.10 15.85 -0.06
CA VAL A 11 -1.66 15.60 -0.09
C VAL A 11 -1.35 14.10 -0.09
N ALA A 12 -2.04 13.31 0.74
CA ALA A 12 -1.86 11.86 0.80
C ALA A 12 -2.22 11.18 -0.53
N ILE A 13 -3.32 11.59 -1.17
CA ILE A 13 -3.69 11.12 -2.52
C ILE A 13 -2.57 11.45 -3.52
N ALA A 14 -2.05 12.69 -3.51
CA ALA A 14 -0.98 13.09 -4.41
C ALA A 14 0.30 12.27 -4.20
N ALA A 15 0.68 12.05 -2.94
CA ALA A 15 1.87 11.32 -2.55
C ALA A 15 1.80 9.84 -2.98
N VAL A 16 0.72 9.16 -2.60
CA VAL A 16 0.52 7.73 -2.93
C VAL A 16 0.38 7.52 -4.43
N SER A 17 -0.33 8.41 -5.14
CA SER A 17 -0.46 8.30 -6.61
C SER A 17 0.90 8.37 -7.32
N ARG A 18 1.78 9.29 -6.87
CA ARG A 18 3.13 9.42 -7.42
C ARG A 18 4.00 8.21 -7.09
N ALA A 19 3.94 7.74 -5.85
CA ALA A 19 4.66 6.53 -5.44
C ALA A 19 4.21 5.30 -6.23
N CYS A 20 2.91 5.11 -6.45
CA CYS A 20 2.36 4.04 -7.29
C CYS A 20 2.90 4.07 -8.73
N GLY A 21 2.98 5.26 -9.34
CA GLY A 21 3.56 5.39 -10.67
C GLY A 21 5.06 5.04 -10.70
N LEU A 22 5.77 5.37 -9.63
CA LEU A 22 7.19 5.09 -9.50
C LEU A 22 7.47 3.60 -9.29
N THR A 23 6.79 2.95 -8.35
CA THR A 23 6.93 1.50 -8.09
C THR A 23 6.55 0.67 -9.32
N ALA A 24 5.49 1.05 -10.04
CA ALA A 24 5.14 0.42 -11.32
C ALA A 24 6.23 0.61 -12.39
N SER A 25 6.87 1.78 -12.45
CA SER A 25 8.01 2.02 -13.35
C SER A 25 9.24 1.21 -12.95
N VAL A 26 9.53 1.08 -11.66
CA VAL A 26 10.65 0.27 -11.14
C VAL A 26 10.43 -1.19 -11.51
N PHE A 27 9.24 -1.73 -11.25
CA PHE A 27 8.87 -3.08 -11.63
C PHE A 27 9.09 -3.34 -13.13
N LYS A 28 8.57 -2.45 -14.00
CA LYS A 28 8.73 -2.61 -15.47
C LYS A 28 10.19 -2.62 -15.91
N LYS A 29 11.06 -1.84 -15.28
CA LYS A 29 12.46 -1.69 -15.67
C LYS A 29 13.36 -2.76 -15.07
N LEU A 30 13.25 -3.01 -13.77
CA LEU A 30 14.18 -3.87 -13.03
C LEU A 30 13.67 -5.30 -12.87
N VAL A 31 12.36 -5.54 -12.92
CA VAL A 31 11.80 -6.90 -12.77
C VAL A 31 11.47 -7.53 -14.12
N ASN A 32 10.96 -6.74 -15.08
CA ASN A 32 10.53 -7.27 -16.37
C ASN A 32 11.59 -7.21 -17.48
N THR A 33 12.65 -6.39 -17.33
CA THR A 33 13.70 -6.24 -18.37
C THR A 33 15.02 -6.89 -17.96
N GLU A 34 15.35 -6.88 -16.67
CA GLU A 34 16.48 -7.64 -16.13
C GLU A 34 15.98 -9.04 -15.76
N THR A 35 16.66 -10.09 -16.20
CA THR A 35 16.47 -11.45 -15.67
C THR A 35 16.85 -11.42 -14.19
N VAL A 36 15.90 -11.05 -13.33
CA VAL A 36 16.06 -11.07 -11.87
C VAL A 36 16.54 -12.47 -11.51
N ILE A 37 17.77 -12.55 -11.00
CA ILE A 37 18.31 -13.79 -10.47
C ILE A 37 17.41 -14.17 -9.31
N LYS A 38 16.89 -15.40 -9.32
CA LYS A 38 16.00 -15.90 -8.28
C LYS A 38 16.65 -15.70 -6.89
N GLY A 39 16.11 -14.77 -6.10
CA GLY A 39 16.65 -14.39 -4.78
C GLY A 39 17.28 -13.01 -4.69
N ASP A 40 17.32 -12.22 -5.78
CA ASP A 40 17.76 -10.82 -5.75
C ASP A 40 16.61 -9.90 -5.29
N GLU A 41 16.74 -9.37 -4.07
CA GLU A 41 15.78 -8.46 -3.45
C GLU A 41 16.04 -6.99 -3.81
N SER A 42 17.07 -6.69 -4.61
CA SER A 42 17.38 -5.31 -5.01
C SER A 42 16.24 -4.57 -5.73
N PRO A 43 15.36 -5.20 -6.55
CA PRO A 43 14.24 -4.48 -7.17
C PRO A 43 13.21 -4.01 -6.15
N VAL A 44 13.04 -4.77 -5.07
CA VAL A 44 12.17 -4.41 -3.94
C VAL A 44 12.78 -3.23 -3.21
N THR A 45 14.03 -3.37 -2.75
CA THR A 45 14.75 -2.30 -2.03
C THR A 45 14.75 -0.98 -2.81
N VAL A 46 14.97 -1.02 -4.13
CA VAL A 46 14.90 0.18 -4.96
C VAL A 46 13.49 0.76 -4.99
N ALA A 47 12.46 -0.06 -5.13
CA ALA A 47 11.09 0.38 -5.20
C ALA A 47 10.60 0.95 -3.85
N ASP A 48 10.93 0.30 -2.74
CA ASP A 48 10.58 0.73 -1.38
C ASP A 48 11.22 2.07 -1.02
N ILE A 49 12.54 2.19 -1.19
CA ILE A 49 13.27 3.44 -0.91
C ILE A 49 12.77 4.57 -1.80
N SER A 50 12.48 4.28 -3.08
CA SER A 50 11.97 5.27 -4.02
C SER A 50 10.58 5.76 -3.63
N ALA A 51 9.67 4.86 -3.23
CA ALA A 51 8.34 5.20 -2.77
C ALA A 51 8.40 6.01 -1.46
N GLN A 52 9.22 5.56 -0.50
CA GLN A 52 9.39 6.22 0.80
C GLN A 52 9.95 7.63 0.66
N ALA A 53 11.02 7.81 -0.11
CA ALA A 53 11.62 9.12 -0.35
C ALA A 53 10.65 10.09 -1.04
N THR A 54 9.87 9.59 -2.01
CA THR A 54 8.86 10.39 -2.73
C THR A 54 7.77 10.89 -1.79
N ILE A 55 7.23 10.01 -0.96
CA ILE A 55 6.16 10.34 -0.02
C ILE A 55 6.69 11.29 1.06
N ASN A 56 7.86 11.03 1.63
CA ASN A 56 8.46 11.88 2.64
C ASN A 56 8.76 13.28 2.12
N THR A 57 9.23 13.42 0.88
CA THR A 57 9.46 14.74 0.26
C THR A 57 8.17 15.53 0.16
N ILE A 58 7.08 14.90 -0.29
CA ILE A 58 5.78 15.56 -0.46
C ILE A 58 5.17 15.93 0.89
N LEU A 59 5.20 15.01 1.85
CA LEU A 59 4.69 15.26 3.21
C LEU A 59 5.53 16.29 3.94
N GLY A 60 6.86 16.22 3.88
CA GLY A 60 7.76 17.19 4.52
C GLY A 60 7.61 18.60 3.95
N SER A 61 7.23 18.74 2.68
CA SER A 61 6.90 20.05 2.11
C SER A 61 5.54 20.59 2.57
N ALA A 62 4.54 19.72 2.78
CA ALA A 62 3.18 20.13 3.14
C ALA A 62 2.97 20.26 4.66
N PHE A 63 3.66 19.42 5.43
CA PHE A 63 3.58 19.28 6.88
C PHE A 63 5.00 19.15 7.48
N PRO A 64 5.81 20.22 7.48
CA PRO A 64 7.22 20.16 7.90
C PRO A 64 7.45 19.67 9.34
N ASP A 65 6.46 19.88 10.21
CA ASP A 65 6.51 19.51 11.62
C ASP A 65 5.93 18.12 11.91
N ASP A 66 5.25 17.50 10.94
CA ASP A 66 4.68 16.16 11.13
C ASP A 66 5.81 15.11 11.07
N PRO A 67 5.96 14.26 12.10
CA PRO A 67 6.83 13.09 12.02
C PRO A 67 6.23 12.04 11.07
N ILE A 68 7.12 11.24 10.48
CA ILE A 68 6.77 10.14 9.57
C ILE A 68 7.42 8.86 10.11
N ILE A 69 6.68 7.77 10.06
CA ILE A 69 7.13 6.42 10.41
C ILE A 69 7.13 5.61 9.11
N GLY A 70 8.30 5.29 8.58
CA GLY A 70 8.47 4.39 7.43
C GLY A 70 8.99 3.02 7.87
N GLU A 71 8.79 2.01 7.03
CA GLU A 71 9.33 0.66 7.23
C GLU A 71 10.83 0.59 6.96
N GLU A 72 11.28 1.24 5.87
CA GLU A 72 12.64 1.03 5.37
C GLU A 72 13.69 1.82 6.15
N ASP A 73 14.77 1.12 6.51
CA ASP A 73 16.06 1.72 6.84
C ASP A 73 17.02 1.51 5.66
N THR A 74 17.74 2.57 5.31
CA THR A 74 18.66 2.60 4.16
C THR A 74 20.02 1.94 4.41
N SER A 75 20.18 1.26 5.55
CA SER A 75 21.41 0.59 5.92
C SER A 75 21.79 -0.59 5.00
N ASP A 76 20.83 -1.12 4.23
CA ASP A 76 21.03 -2.26 3.32
C ASP A 76 21.50 -1.90 1.89
N LEU A 77 21.69 -0.61 1.57
CA LEU A 77 22.23 -0.19 0.27
C LEU A 77 23.75 -0.45 0.16
N ARG A 78 24.15 -1.68 -0.15
CA ARG A 78 25.55 -2.01 -0.46
C ARG A 78 25.92 -1.54 -1.87
N LEU A 79 26.93 -0.67 -1.95
CA LEU A 79 27.35 0.03 -3.17
C LEU A 79 28.69 -0.51 -3.69
N ASP A 80 28.69 -1.32 -4.75
CA ASP A 80 29.90 -1.72 -5.46
C ASP A 80 29.83 -1.30 -6.95
N THR A 81 30.35 -0.10 -7.27
CA THR A 81 31.12 0.28 -8.49
C THR A 81 31.24 1.81 -8.68
N GLU A 82 32.41 2.23 -9.18
CA GLU A 82 33.02 3.55 -8.95
C GLU A 82 32.56 4.77 -9.80
N PRO A 83 31.97 4.73 -11.02
CA PRO A 83 31.70 5.99 -11.76
C PRO A 83 30.38 6.68 -11.41
N SER A 84 29.41 5.96 -10.83
CA SER A 84 28.08 6.49 -10.44
C SER A 84 27.96 6.75 -8.94
N ARG A 85 29.05 6.53 -8.20
CA ARG A 85 29.06 6.43 -6.75
C ARG A 85 28.62 7.74 -6.07
N LEU A 86 29.16 8.89 -6.46
CA LEU A 86 28.83 10.17 -5.81
C LEU A 86 27.38 10.61 -6.02
N LEU A 87 26.82 10.44 -7.22
CA LEU A 87 25.41 10.77 -7.48
C LEU A 87 24.49 9.78 -6.78
N ARG A 88 24.83 8.48 -6.77
CA ARG A 88 24.08 7.45 -6.02
C ARG A 88 24.16 7.69 -4.52
N GLU A 89 25.34 7.93 -3.96
CA GLU A 89 25.55 8.32 -2.57
C GLU A 89 24.77 9.60 -2.23
N ARG A 90 24.71 10.58 -3.15
CA ARG A 90 23.92 11.79 -2.92
C ARG A 90 22.42 11.49 -2.95
N ILE A 91 21.93 10.65 -3.85
CA ILE A 91 20.53 10.22 -3.91
C ILE A 91 20.17 9.43 -2.66
N VAL A 92 21.03 8.50 -2.25
CA VAL A 92 20.90 7.73 -1.00
C VAL A 92 20.90 8.68 0.18
N GLN A 93 21.87 9.59 0.30
CA GLN A 93 21.90 10.58 1.38
C GLN A 93 20.64 11.44 1.40
N LEU A 94 20.16 11.92 0.24
CA LEU A 94 18.92 12.69 0.16
C LEU A 94 17.68 11.85 0.52
N ALA A 95 17.67 10.56 0.14
CA ALA A 95 16.64 9.63 0.57
C ALA A 95 16.69 9.47 2.08
N ASN A 96 17.86 9.20 2.68
CA ASN A 96 18.09 9.04 4.11
C ASN A 96 17.71 10.31 4.89
N ASP A 97 18.07 11.50 4.38
CA ASP A 97 17.70 12.79 4.97
C ASP A 97 16.18 12.99 4.91
N ALA A 98 15.52 12.48 3.86
CA ALA A 98 14.06 12.44 3.77
C ALA A 98 13.46 11.34 4.66
N LEU A 99 14.18 10.25 4.96
CA LEU A 99 13.78 9.20 5.88
C LEU A 99 13.90 9.69 7.32
N ARG A 100 12.95 10.52 7.74
CA ARG A 100 12.79 10.85 9.16
C ARG A 100 12.36 9.58 9.88
N THR A 101 13.23 9.04 10.73
CA THR A 101 12.90 7.90 11.59
C THR A 101 12.22 8.42 12.85
N TYR A 102 10.90 8.23 12.94
CA TYR A 102 10.12 8.43 14.16
C TYR A 102 9.71 7.06 14.72
N THR A 103 9.92 6.83 16.00
CA THR A 103 9.62 5.54 16.64
C THR A 103 8.14 5.34 16.98
N GLY A 104 7.31 6.37 16.79
CA GLY A 104 5.90 6.35 17.17
C GLY A 104 5.65 6.76 18.62
N GLY A 105 4.38 6.92 18.96
CA GLY A 105 3.95 7.31 20.31
C GLY A 105 2.44 7.27 20.48
N ALA A 106 1.98 7.19 21.74
CA ALA A 106 0.56 7.12 22.06
C ALA A 106 -0.19 8.45 21.82
N LYS A 107 0.54 9.56 21.78
CA LYS A 107 0.02 10.93 21.66
C LYS A 107 0.67 11.65 20.50
N GLY A 108 0.02 12.71 20.04
CA GLY A 108 0.50 13.58 18.98
C GLY A 108 0.03 13.13 17.60
N ARG A 109 0.58 13.78 16.60
CA ARG A 109 0.22 13.62 15.19
C ARG A 109 1.41 13.03 14.44
N MET A 110 1.18 12.03 13.62
CA MET A 110 2.23 11.35 12.85
C MET A 110 1.66 10.69 11.59
N TRP A 111 2.49 10.61 10.55
CA TRP A 111 2.22 9.77 9.39
C TRP A 111 2.89 8.41 9.55
N THR A 112 2.28 7.37 9.01
CA THR A 112 2.86 6.04 8.90
C THR A 112 2.74 5.54 7.47
N LEU A 113 3.79 4.88 7.00
CA LEU A 113 3.98 4.48 5.62
C LEU A 113 4.56 3.07 5.55
N ASP A 114 3.91 2.25 4.73
CA ASP A 114 4.45 1.00 4.19
C ASP A 114 4.57 1.22 2.66
N PRO A 115 5.81 1.36 2.14
CA PRO A 115 6.05 1.72 0.76
C PRO A 115 5.68 0.62 -0.24
N ILE A 116 5.80 -0.66 0.13
CA ILE A 116 5.34 -1.83 -0.65
C ILE A 116 4.80 -2.92 0.29
N ASP A 117 3.51 -2.85 0.55
CA ASP A 117 2.78 -3.92 1.22
C ASP A 117 2.60 -5.08 0.23
N GLY A 118 3.13 -6.25 0.58
CA GLY A 118 3.10 -7.44 -0.26
C GLY A 118 4.30 -7.57 -1.21
N THR A 119 5.52 -7.35 -0.71
CA THR A 119 6.82 -7.49 -1.40
C THR A 119 6.95 -8.73 -2.29
N LYS A 120 6.52 -9.91 -1.82
CA LYS A 120 6.54 -11.15 -2.62
C LYS A 120 5.62 -11.06 -3.84
N GLY A 121 4.46 -10.42 -3.68
CA GLY A 121 3.51 -10.16 -4.75
C GLY A 121 4.08 -9.17 -5.76
N PHE A 122 4.74 -8.11 -5.28
CA PHE A 122 5.47 -7.18 -6.13
C PHE A 122 6.49 -7.90 -7.02
N LEU A 123 7.38 -8.73 -6.46
CA LEU A 123 8.40 -9.48 -7.22
C LEU A 123 7.81 -10.43 -8.27
N ARG A 124 6.60 -10.94 -8.03
CA ARG A 124 5.90 -11.85 -8.96
C ARG A 124 5.08 -11.12 -10.02
N GLY A 125 4.99 -9.79 -9.96
CA GLY A 125 4.06 -9.01 -10.78
C GLY A 125 2.59 -9.23 -10.41
N GLU A 126 2.33 -9.71 -9.19
CA GLU A 126 1.01 -9.92 -8.62
C GLU A 126 0.53 -8.64 -7.92
N GLN A 127 -0.34 -8.75 -6.91
CA GLN A 127 -0.84 -7.59 -6.18
C GLN A 127 0.18 -7.11 -5.14
N TYR A 128 0.26 -5.80 -4.99
CA TYR A 128 0.96 -5.10 -3.91
C TYR A 128 0.25 -3.76 -3.69
N ALA A 129 0.53 -3.10 -2.58
CA ALA A 129 -0.02 -1.80 -2.28
C ALA A 129 1.04 -0.81 -1.76
N VAL A 130 0.77 0.48 -1.92
CA VAL A 130 1.48 1.57 -1.25
C VAL A 130 0.53 2.15 -0.21
N CYS A 131 0.90 2.10 1.06
CA CYS A 131 -0.01 2.34 2.19
C CYS A 131 0.45 3.55 3.00
N LEU A 132 -0.41 4.56 3.13
CA LEU A 132 -0.13 5.78 3.89
C LEU A 132 -1.31 6.09 4.83
N ALA A 133 -1.02 6.39 6.09
CA ALA A 133 -2.02 6.81 7.05
C ALA A 133 -1.56 7.98 7.93
N LEU A 134 -2.51 8.81 8.33
CA LEU A 134 -2.34 9.84 9.35
C LEU A 134 -2.95 9.35 10.66
N ILE A 135 -2.16 9.36 11.71
CA ILE A 135 -2.55 9.01 13.08
C ILE A 135 -2.50 10.26 13.94
N VAL A 136 -3.57 10.47 14.71
CA VAL A 136 -3.64 11.52 15.74
C VAL A 136 -4.08 10.87 17.04
N ASP A 137 -3.24 10.96 18.07
CA ASP A 137 -3.46 10.37 19.39
C ASP A 137 -3.85 8.88 19.33
N SER A 138 -3.07 8.10 18.58
CA SER A 138 -3.29 6.66 18.34
C SER A 138 -4.57 6.30 17.59
N VAL A 139 -5.23 7.29 16.97
CA VAL A 139 -6.42 7.07 16.15
C VAL A 139 -6.11 7.40 14.69
N VAL A 140 -6.32 6.45 13.78
CA VAL A 140 -6.22 6.68 12.34
C VAL A 140 -7.30 7.67 11.91
N GLN A 141 -6.88 8.80 11.34
CA GLN A 141 -7.75 9.88 10.86
C GLN A 141 -7.90 9.85 9.35
N VAL A 142 -6.81 9.57 8.62
CA VAL A 142 -6.78 9.48 7.15
C VAL A 142 -6.06 8.20 6.77
N GLY A 143 -6.59 7.47 5.78
CA GLY A 143 -5.91 6.34 5.16
C GLY A 143 -6.00 6.45 3.64
N VAL A 144 -4.88 6.21 2.97
CA VAL A 144 -4.77 6.12 1.51
C VAL A 144 -3.96 4.87 1.17
N MET A 145 -4.55 3.98 0.39
CA MET A 145 -3.93 2.76 -0.10
C MET A 145 -3.99 2.77 -1.61
N GLY A 146 -2.83 2.73 -2.27
CA GLY A 146 -2.74 2.64 -3.72
C GLY A 146 -2.43 1.21 -4.15
N CYS A 147 -3.20 0.66 -5.08
CA CYS A 147 -3.07 -0.69 -5.58
C CYS A 147 -2.82 -0.66 -7.09
N PRO A 148 -1.55 -0.54 -7.55
CA PRO A 148 -1.23 -0.31 -8.96
C PRO A 148 -1.71 -1.42 -9.90
N ASN A 149 -1.73 -2.66 -9.40
CA ASN A 149 -2.06 -3.84 -10.20
C ASN A 149 -3.53 -4.27 -10.05
N LEU A 150 -4.34 -3.60 -9.21
CA LEU A 150 -5.71 -4.00 -8.97
C LEU A 150 -6.64 -3.49 -10.10
N PRO A 151 -7.50 -4.34 -10.68
CA PRO A 151 -8.51 -3.87 -11.62
C PRO A 151 -9.49 -2.89 -10.97
N LEU A 152 -9.88 -1.84 -11.69
CA LEU A 152 -10.82 -0.84 -11.17
C LEU A 152 -12.23 -1.43 -10.94
N GLU A 153 -12.68 -2.32 -11.82
CA GLU A 153 -13.99 -2.97 -11.77
C GLU A 153 -13.86 -4.49 -11.89
N GLY A 154 -14.24 -5.21 -10.82
CA GLY A 154 -14.36 -6.67 -10.81
C GLY A 154 -13.06 -7.43 -11.12
N HIS A 155 -13.21 -8.65 -11.63
CA HIS A 155 -12.08 -9.52 -12.03
C HIS A 155 -11.74 -9.40 -13.53
N SER A 156 -12.14 -8.33 -14.19
CA SER A 156 -11.98 -8.18 -15.63
C SER A 156 -10.50 -8.07 -16.02
N ALA A 157 -10.01 -9.06 -16.77
CA ALA A 157 -8.61 -9.12 -17.21
C ALA A 157 -8.22 -7.99 -18.18
N SER A 158 -9.18 -7.37 -18.87
CA SER A 158 -8.97 -6.35 -19.92
C SER A 158 -9.39 -4.93 -19.52
N GLY A 159 -9.61 -4.66 -18.22
CA GLY A 159 -10.03 -3.35 -17.72
C GLY A 159 -8.87 -2.43 -17.34
N GLU A 160 -9.20 -1.17 -17.05
CA GLU A 160 -8.28 -0.24 -16.42
C GLU A 160 -7.77 -0.83 -15.09
N ARG A 161 -6.47 -0.73 -14.86
CA ARG A 161 -5.80 -1.15 -13.64
C ARG A 161 -5.23 0.04 -12.90
N GLY A 162 -5.17 -0.11 -11.60
CA GLY A 162 -4.66 0.90 -10.70
C GLY A 162 -5.79 1.68 -10.06
N CYS A 163 -5.95 1.49 -8.75
CA CYS A 163 -6.90 2.28 -7.98
C CYS A 163 -6.30 2.71 -6.64
N LEU A 164 -6.92 3.72 -6.06
CA LEU A 164 -6.68 4.21 -4.72
C LEU A 164 -7.92 3.93 -3.89
N PHE A 165 -7.72 3.49 -2.67
CA PHE A 165 -8.72 3.45 -1.62
C PHE A 165 -8.39 4.56 -0.62
N VAL A 166 -9.36 5.43 -0.34
CA VAL A 166 -9.18 6.59 0.53
C VAL A 166 -10.29 6.61 1.56
N ALA A 167 -9.94 6.87 2.82
CA ALA A 167 -10.91 7.08 3.87
C ALA A 167 -10.47 8.21 4.79
N VAL A 168 -11.44 8.99 5.24
CA VAL A 168 -11.26 9.92 6.36
C VAL A 168 -12.24 9.53 7.44
N ARG A 169 -11.76 9.47 8.69
CA ARG A 169 -12.58 9.06 9.83
C ARG A 169 -13.85 9.90 9.90
N GLY A 170 -15.00 9.21 9.96
CA GLY A 170 -16.32 9.84 9.99
C GLY A 170 -16.86 10.33 8.64
N GLN A 171 -16.11 10.18 7.53
CA GLN A 171 -16.51 10.66 6.20
C GLN A 171 -16.76 9.52 5.19
N GLY A 172 -16.57 8.27 5.61
CA GLY A 172 -16.69 7.08 4.76
C GLY A 172 -15.41 6.78 3.96
N ALA A 173 -15.52 5.82 3.05
CA ALA A 173 -14.44 5.36 2.19
C ALA A 173 -14.82 5.53 0.70
N GLU A 174 -13.81 5.77 -0.12
CA GLU A 174 -13.94 6.01 -1.56
C GLU A 174 -12.84 5.29 -2.34
N GLN A 175 -13.20 4.78 -3.53
CA GLN A 175 -12.30 4.23 -4.52
C GLN A 175 -12.09 5.28 -5.63
N ARG A 176 -10.85 5.44 -6.10
CA ARG A 176 -10.49 6.39 -7.17
C ARG A 176 -9.57 5.68 -8.18
N PRO A 177 -9.70 5.88 -9.49
CA PRO A 177 -8.71 5.37 -10.45
C PRO A 177 -7.37 6.09 -10.28
N LEU A 178 -6.26 5.35 -10.41
CA LEU A 178 -4.91 5.95 -10.35
C LEU A 178 -4.63 6.88 -11.54
N SER A 179 -5.32 6.71 -12.67
CA SER A 179 -5.23 7.59 -13.84
C SER A 179 -5.88 8.97 -13.62
N ALA A 180 -6.83 9.05 -12.69
CA ALA A 180 -7.67 10.22 -12.45
C ALA A 180 -7.96 10.42 -10.95
N PRO A 181 -6.92 10.52 -10.10
CA PRO A 181 -7.04 10.41 -8.65
C PRO A 181 -7.83 11.56 -8.01
N PHE A 182 -7.96 12.70 -8.69
CA PHE A 182 -8.69 13.87 -8.19
C PHE A 182 -10.03 14.12 -8.88
N SER A 183 -10.27 13.55 -10.06
CA SER A 183 -11.44 13.85 -10.89
C SER A 183 -12.52 12.77 -10.87
N SER A 184 -12.19 11.52 -10.50
CA SER A 184 -13.16 10.42 -10.40
C SER A 184 -13.14 9.79 -9.00
N THR A 185 -14.32 9.55 -8.42
CA THR A 185 -14.48 8.91 -7.11
C THR A 185 -15.77 8.10 -7.04
N THR A 186 -15.68 6.90 -6.46
CA THR A 186 -16.79 5.99 -6.21
C THR A 186 -16.86 5.69 -4.72
N LYS A 187 -18.00 5.93 -4.07
CA LYS A 187 -18.16 5.58 -2.65
C LYS A 187 -18.15 4.08 -2.45
N ILE A 188 -17.41 3.62 -1.45
CA ILE A 188 -17.39 2.22 -1.04
C ILE A 188 -18.45 2.03 0.03
N SER A 189 -19.35 1.08 -0.20
CA SER A 189 -20.38 0.70 0.75
C SER A 189 -20.39 -0.81 0.87
N ILE A 190 -20.52 -1.30 2.09
CA ILE A 190 -20.81 -2.71 2.33
C ILE A 190 -22.24 -2.96 1.81
N PRO A 191 -22.44 -3.88 0.85
CA PRO A 191 -23.78 -4.21 0.40
C PRO A 191 -24.59 -4.80 1.57
N PRO A 192 -25.90 -4.52 1.66
CA PRO A 192 -26.73 -5.12 2.70
C PRO A 192 -26.71 -6.65 2.57
N LEU A 193 -26.51 -7.33 3.69
CA LEU A 193 -26.61 -8.79 3.73
C LEU A 193 -28.06 -9.19 3.49
N ALA A 194 -28.32 -9.90 2.39
CA ALA A 194 -29.64 -10.47 2.15
C ALA A 194 -29.95 -11.52 3.24
N PRO A 195 -31.18 -11.55 3.80
CA PRO A 195 -31.57 -12.57 4.76
C PRO A 195 -31.34 -13.98 4.18
N GLY A 196 -30.52 -14.80 4.85
CA GLY A 196 -30.18 -16.15 4.42
C GLY A 196 -28.97 -16.27 3.47
N ALA A 197 -28.32 -15.17 3.09
CA ALA A 197 -27.05 -15.24 2.36
C ALA A 197 -25.94 -15.80 3.26
N ALA A 198 -25.31 -16.90 2.85
CA ALA A 198 -24.14 -17.43 3.54
C ALA A 198 -22.96 -16.45 3.38
N PRO A 199 -22.38 -15.93 4.48
CA PRO A 199 -21.20 -15.09 4.38
C PRO A 199 -20.04 -15.89 3.78
N HIS A 200 -19.25 -15.23 2.94
CA HIS A 200 -17.98 -15.77 2.46
C HIS A 200 -16.94 -15.48 3.54
N LEU A 201 -16.34 -16.53 4.10
CA LEU A 201 -15.23 -16.38 5.02
C LEU A 201 -13.94 -16.42 4.21
N LEU A 202 -13.15 -15.36 4.30
CA LEU A 202 -11.84 -15.26 3.68
C LEU A 202 -10.79 -15.57 4.75
N GLU A 203 -9.88 -16.50 4.45
CA GLU A 203 -8.72 -16.81 5.29
C GLU A 203 -7.42 -16.56 4.52
N SER A 204 -6.37 -16.20 5.25
CA SER A 204 -5.03 -16.07 4.67
C SER A 204 -4.53 -17.43 4.21
N VAL A 205 -3.84 -17.46 3.08
CA VAL A 205 -3.19 -18.68 2.55
C VAL A 205 -1.88 -18.96 3.28
N GLU A 206 -1.20 -17.93 3.80
CA GLU A 206 0.02 -18.11 4.59
C GLU A 206 -0.35 -18.32 6.07
N SER A 207 -0.06 -19.53 6.57
CA SER A 207 -0.38 -19.95 7.94
C SER A 207 0.32 -19.14 9.02
N GLY A 208 1.37 -18.40 8.67
CA GLY A 208 2.05 -17.46 9.57
C GLY A 208 1.33 -16.11 9.72
N HIS A 209 0.42 -15.77 8.80
CA HIS A 209 -0.24 -14.46 8.74
C HIS A 209 -1.70 -14.49 9.20
N SER A 210 -2.20 -15.65 9.66
CA SER A 210 -3.52 -15.71 10.29
C SER A 210 -3.58 -16.75 11.41
N SER A 211 -4.35 -16.45 12.45
CA SER A 211 -4.73 -17.44 13.45
C SER A 211 -5.92 -18.24 12.93
N HIS A 212 -5.66 -19.29 12.16
CA HIS A 212 -6.71 -20.20 11.65
C HIS A 212 -7.59 -20.77 12.78
N THR A 213 -7.04 -20.92 14.00
CA THR A 213 -7.79 -21.34 15.18
C THR A 213 -8.75 -20.27 15.72
N PHE A 214 -8.46 -18.98 15.50
CA PHE A 214 -9.38 -17.88 15.77
C PHE A 214 -10.44 -17.76 14.67
N SER A 215 -10.04 -17.84 13.40
CA SER A 215 -10.94 -17.76 12.25
C SER A 215 -12.02 -18.87 12.26
N ALA A 216 -11.64 -20.08 12.68
CA ALA A 216 -12.57 -21.21 12.86
C ALA A 216 -13.66 -20.98 13.93
N ARG A 217 -13.58 -19.91 14.74
CA ARG A 217 -14.63 -19.55 15.72
C ARG A 217 -15.79 -18.79 15.09
N PHE A 218 -15.57 -18.01 14.03
CA PHE A 218 -16.61 -17.20 13.39
C PHE A 218 -17.76 -18.03 12.82
N PRO A 219 -17.49 -19.14 12.09
CA PRO A 219 -18.53 -20.08 11.69
C PRO A 219 -19.46 -20.55 12.80
N LYS A 220 -18.90 -20.86 13.98
CA LYS A 220 -19.65 -21.39 15.12
C LYS A 220 -20.58 -20.34 15.73
N LEU A 221 -20.21 -19.07 15.63
CA LEU A 221 -21.01 -17.94 16.12
C LEU A 221 -22.11 -17.53 15.13
N LEU A 222 -21.91 -17.72 13.83
CA LEU A 222 -22.84 -17.31 12.77
C LEU A 222 -23.96 -18.34 12.48
N GLY A 223 -23.91 -19.53 13.11
CA GLY A 223 -24.99 -20.52 13.08
C GLY A 223 -25.39 -21.05 11.69
N SER A 224 -24.57 -20.81 10.66
CA SER A 224 -24.91 -21.07 9.25
C SER A 224 -23.79 -21.81 8.54
N PRO A 225 -24.10 -22.67 7.55
CA PRO A 225 -23.09 -23.23 6.67
C PRO A 225 -22.39 -22.10 5.91
N HIS A 226 -21.07 -22.07 5.98
CA HIS A 226 -20.19 -21.06 5.38
C HIS A 226 -19.38 -21.74 4.27
N ARG A 227 -19.06 -21.00 3.21
CA ARG A 227 -18.00 -21.42 2.29
C ARG A 227 -16.72 -20.72 2.71
N LEU A 228 -15.72 -21.53 3.07
CA LEU A 228 -14.34 -21.09 3.16
C LEU A 228 -13.82 -20.89 1.74
N TYR A 229 -13.35 -19.68 1.45
CA TYR A 229 -12.56 -19.38 0.26
C TYR A 229 -11.18 -18.95 0.72
N GLU A 230 -10.17 -19.78 0.44
CA GLU A 230 -8.75 -19.41 0.56
C GLU A 230 -8.41 -18.48 -0.61
N TRP A 231 -8.02 -17.22 -0.34
CA TRP A 231 -7.53 -16.28 -1.36
C TRP A 231 -6.51 -15.34 -0.71
N ILE A 232 -5.22 -15.43 -1.05
CA ILE A 232 -4.53 -14.67 -2.11
C ILE A 232 -3.58 -15.61 -2.90
N VAL A 233 -3.76 -15.60 -4.23
CA VAL A 233 -2.98 -16.24 -5.31
C VAL A 233 -2.91 -17.78 -5.31
N LYS A 234 -4.01 -18.39 -5.78
CA LYS A 234 -3.91 -19.33 -6.90
C LYS A 234 -4.85 -18.84 -7.99
N GLN A 235 -4.30 -18.47 -9.14
CA GLN A 235 -5.05 -18.63 -10.37
C GLN A 235 -5.44 -20.11 -10.46
N ASN A 236 -6.71 -20.42 -10.24
CA ASN A 236 -7.30 -21.59 -10.88
C ASN A 236 -7.53 -21.22 -12.34
N ILE A 237 -6.47 -21.36 -13.14
CA ILE A 237 -6.64 -21.87 -14.50
C ILE A 237 -7.05 -23.32 -14.29
N ALA A 238 -8.36 -23.56 -14.23
CA ALA A 238 -8.93 -24.88 -14.38
C ALA A 238 -9.50 -24.96 -15.80
N ASN A 239 -8.75 -25.70 -16.63
CA ASN A 239 -8.95 -26.11 -18.02
C ASN A 239 -8.70 -25.07 -19.11
#